data_AF-A0AAY4A4Y3-F1
#
_entry.id   AF-A0AAY4A4Y3-F1
#
_cell.length_a   1.000
_cell.length_b   1.000
_cell.length_c   1.000
_cell.angle_alpha   90.00
_cell.angle_beta   90.00
_cell.angle_gamma   90.00
#
_symmetry.space_group_name_H-M   'P 1'
#
loop_
_entity.id
_entity.type
_entity.pdbx_description
1 polymer ?
#
loop_
_entity_poly.entity_id
_entity_poly.type
_entity_poly.pdbx_seq_one_letter_code
_entity_poly.pdbx_strand_id
1 'polypeptide(L)'
;MLHMPFTAQYLVLLCFVSLLGWAEVSGDSLCTSTLQIPPNYQQISSKSDNGNIHLRSLSPWSWNTTFVHNRIPEMVSEADCSSSYCSSPNGPPSVDERLNSVPIYQEILVLKKHMSDSTCFTVSFLHVAVGCTCVWAKTSAK
;
A
#
# COMPACT_ATOMS: atom_id res chain seq x y z
N MET A 1 4.76 40.16 -67.37
CA MET A 1 5.58 39.58 -66.29
C MET A 1 4.71 39.41 -65.07
N LEU A 2 4.37 38.14 -64.81
CA LEU A 2 3.83 37.49 -63.61
C LEU A 2 3.17 38.38 -62.52
N HIS A 3 1.84 38.37 -62.55
CA HIS A 3 0.98 38.60 -61.39
C HIS A 3 1.20 37.45 -60.39
N MET A 4 1.58 37.76 -59.15
CA MET A 4 1.82 36.78 -58.07
C MET A 4 0.68 36.84 -57.04
N PRO A 5 -0.33 35.96 -57.08
CA PRO A 5 -1.31 35.81 -56.00
C PRO A 5 -0.94 34.57 -55.19
N PHE A 6 0.18 34.59 -54.44
CA PHE A 6 0.66 33.37 -53.76
C PHE A 6 0.92 33.51 -52.25
N THR A 7 0.63 34.67 -51.66
CA THR A 7 0.92 34.93 -50.24
C THR A 7 -0.25 34.59 -49.32
N ALA A 8 -1.49 34.93 -49.71
CA ALA A 8 -2.66 34.75 -48.85
C ALA A 8 -3.07 33.28 -48.67
N GLN A 9 -3.04 32.47 -49.73
CA GLN A 9 -3.36 31.04 -49.64
C GLN A 9 -2.36 30.26 -48.77
N TYR A 10 -1.07 30.63 -48.82
CA TYR A 10 -0.02 30.00 -48.02
C TYR A 10 -0.17 30.32 -46.53
N LEU A 11 -0.54 31.56 -46.19
CA LEU A 11 -0.85 31.97 -44.82
C LEU A 11 -2.07 31.24 -44.24
N VAL A 12 -3.13 31.06 -45.05
CA VAL A 12 -4.32 30.28 -44.64
C VAL A 12 -3.96 28.81 -44.40
N LEU A 13 -3.16 28.21 -45.28
CA LEU A 13 -2.65 26.84 -45.11
C LEU A 13 -1.81 26.68 -43.84
N LEU A 14 -0.89 27.60 -43.55
CA LEU A 14 -0.11 27.57 -42.32
C LEU A 14 -0.99 27.71 -41.07
N CYS A 15 -2.00 28.58 -41.11
CA CYS A 15 -3.00 28.70 -40.04
C CYS A 15 -3.76 27.37 -39.80
N PHE A 16 -4.22 26.73 -40.87
CA PHE A 16 -4.91 25.43 -40.79
C PHE A 16 -4.00 24.33 -40.24
N VAL A 17 -2.72 24.29 -40.64
CA VAL A 17 -1.74 23.33 -40.11
C VAL A 17 -1.43 23.59 -38.64
N SER A 18 -1.36 24.86 -38.22
CA SER A 18 -1.20 25.22 -36.79
C SER A 18 -2.45 24.96 -35.96
N LEU A 19 -3.66 24.97 -36.55
CA LEU A 19 -4.91 24.60 -35.88
C LEU A 19 -5.09 23.07 -35.77
N LEU A 20 -4.53 22.31 -36.71
CA LEU A 20 -4.51 20.84 -36.68
C LEU A 20 -3.38 20.26 -35.82
N GLY A 21 -2.38 21.07 -35.45
CA GLY A 21 -1.17 20.65 -34.76
C GLY A 21 -1.24 20.54 -33.23
N TRP A 22 -2.38 20.81 -32.62
CA TRP A 22 -2.57 20.75 -31.16
C TRP A 22 -3.74 19.82 -30.84
N ALA A 23 -3.73 18.62 -31.43
CA ALA A 23 -4.21 17.49 -30.67
C ALA A 23 -3.14 17.27 -29.60
N GLU A 24 -3.33 17.86 -28.41
CA GLU A 24 -2.75 17.25 -27.22
C GLU A 24 -3.25 15.80 -27.26
N VAL A 25 -2.35 14.90 -27.66
CA VAL A 25 -2.49 13.49 -27.33
C VAL A 25 -2.47 13.50 -25.82
N SER A 26 -3.66 13.62 -25.23
CA SER A 26 -3.95 13.18 -23.88
C SER A 26 -3.29 11.82 -23.81
N GLY A 27 -2.12 11.78 -23.17
CA GLY A 27 -1.32 10.57 -23.07
C GLY A 27 -2.21 9.54 -22.42
N ASP A 28 -2.85 8.72 -23.26
CA ASP A 28 -3.62 7.59 -22.83
C ASP A 28 -2.63 6.80 -22.00
N SER A 29 -2.91 6.66 -20.71
CA SER A 29 -2.01 6.02 -19.76
C SER A 29 -1.98 4.54 -20.10
N LEU A 30 -1.25 4.20 -21.17
CA LEU A 30 -1.01 2.85 -21.61
C LEU A 30 -0.35 2.15 -20.44
N CYS A 31 -1.08 1.21 -19.86
CA CYS A 31 -0.63 0.44 -18.73
C CYS A 31 0.53 -0.42 -19.23
N THR A 32 1.74 0.12 -19.01
CA THR A 32 2.95 -0.32 -19.70
C THR A 32 3.45 -1.69 -19.23
N SER A 33 2.91 -2.20 -18.12
CA SER A 33 3.34 -3.44 -17.50
C SER A 33 2.16 -4.34 -17.16
N THR A 34 2.17 -5.55 -17.71
CA THR A 34 1.22 -6.61 -17.36
C THR A 34 1.62 -7.26 -16.05
N LEU A 35 0.78 -7.16 -15.02
CA LEU A 35 0.97 -7.93 -13.79
C LEU A 35 0.17 -9.24 -13.88
N GLN A 36 0.87 -10.37 -13.90
CA GLN A 36 0.25 -11.69 -13.83
C GLN A 36 0.06 -12.09 -12.37
N ILE A 37 -1.17 -12.02 -11.86
CA ILE A 37 -1.52 -12.57 -10.54
C ILE A 37 -1.84 -14.06 -10.72
N PRO A 38 -1.13 -14.98 -10.05
CA PRO A 38 -1.43 -16.40 -10.17
C PRO A 38 -2.85 -16.71 -9.66
N PRO A 39 -3.59 -17.62 -10.31
CA PRO A 39 -5.01 -17.89 -10.03
C PRO A 39 -5.28 -18.37 -8.60
N ASN A 40 -4.25 -18.86 -7.89
CA ASN A 40 -4.33 -19.32 -6.50
C ASN A 40 -3.69 -18.35 -5.49
N TYR A 41 -3.38 -17.10 -5.87
CA TYR A 41 -2.80 -16.12 -4.94
C TYR A 41 -3.69 -15.85 -3.72
N GLN A 42 -5.02 -15.95 -3.89
CA GLN A 42 -5.98 -15.79 -2.79
C GLN A 42 -6.04 -17.00 -1.84
N GLN A 43 -5.40 -18.12 -2.16
CA GLN A 43 -5.23 -19.24 -1.23
C GLN A 43 -4.04 -19.01 -0.29
N ILE A 44 -4.03 -17.89 0.42
CA ILE A 44 -3.28 -17.85 1.68
C ILE A 44 -4.13 -18.65 2.65
N SER A 45 -3.82 -19.94 2.77
CA SER A 45 -4.39 -20.82 3.79
C SER A 45 -4.30 -20.10 5.13
N SER A 46 -5.43 -19.60 5.62
CA SER A 46 -5.59 -19.01 6.95
C SER A 46 -5.61 -20.11 8.01
N LYS A 47 -4.62 -21.00 7.97
CA LYS A 47 -4.38 -21.98 9.01
C LYS A 47 -2.99 -21.75 9.57
N SER A 48 -2.86 -20.66 10.32
CA SER A 48 -1.83 -20.58 11.34
C SER A 48 -2.19 -21.64 12.39
N ASP A 49 -1.42 -22.72 12.41
CA ASP A 49 -1.56 -23.85 13.34
C ASP A 49 -1.15 -23.48 14.78
N ASN A 50 -0.77 -22.21 15.01
CA ASN A 50 -0.45 -21.68 16.32
C ASN A 50 -1.56 -20.74 16.82
N GLY A 51 -2.79 -21.27 16.84
CA GLY A 51 -4.01 -20.59 17.25
C GLY A 51 -3.82 -19.60 18.41
N ASN A 52 -4.63 -18.53 18.39
CA ASN A 52 -4.66 -17.45 19.37
C ASN A 52 -3.30 -16.94 19.91
N ILE A 53 -2.22 -16.99 19.11
CA ILE A 53 -0.89 -16.47 19.48
C ILE A 53 -0.94 -15.03 20.02
N HIS A 54 -1.80 -14.19 19.45
CA HIS A 54 -2.03 -12.81 19.88
C HIS A 54 -2.53 -12.69 21.34
N LEU A 55 -3.19 -13.73 21.87
CA LEU A 55 -3.63 -13.81 23.28
C LEU A 55 -2.62 -14.51 24.19
N ARG A 56 -1.77 -15.38 23.63
CA ARG A 56 -0.82 -16.22 24.39
C ARG A 56 0.57 -15.60 24.48
N SER A 57 0.83 -14.54 23.74
CA SER A 57 2.09 -13.78 23.79
C SER A 57 2.28 -13.11 25.16
N LEU A 58 3.54 -12.96 25.59
CA LEU A 58 3.87 -12.08 26.72
C LEU A 58 3.64 -10.60 26.40
N SER A 59 3.58 -10.25 25.12
CA SER A 59 3.16 -8.94 24.63
C SER A 59 1.90 -9.13 23.79
N PRO A 60 0.70 -9.29 24.40
CA PRO A 60 -0.54 -9.53 23.66
C PRO A 60 -0.90 -8.38 22.74
N TRP A 61 -1.66 -8.68 21.69
CA TRP A 61 -2.18 -7.67 20.77
C TRP A 61 -3.60 -7.99 20.31
N SER A 62 -4.32 -6.95 19.92
CA SER A 62 -5.58 -7.05 19.16
C SER A 62 -5.31 -6.78 17.68
N TRP A 63 -6.26 -7.14 16.82
CA TRP A 63 -6.17 -6.86 15.39
C TRP A 63 -7.05 -5.67 15.03
N ASN A 64 -6.47 -4.67 14.38
CA ASN A 64 -7.19 -3.57 13.75
C ASN A 64 -7.23 -3.80 12.24
N THR A 65 -8.40 -4.18 11.71
CA THR A 65 -8.56 -4.51 10.29
C THR A 65 -9.12 -3.31 9.53
N THR A 66 -8.39 -2.87 8.52
CA THR A 66 -8.80 -1.80 7.61
C THR A 66 -9.23 -2.36 6.27
N PHE A 67 -10.31 -1.81 5.71
CA PHE A 67 -10.79 -2.11 4.37
C PHE A 67 -10.57 -0.90 3.47
N VAL A 68 -9.86 -1.10 2.35
CA VAL A 68 -9.65 -0.06 1.34
C VAL A 68 -10.12 -0.60 0.00
N HIS A 69 -11.20 -0.01 -0.51
CA HIS A 69 -11.72 -0.34 -1.83
C HIS A 69 -10.66 -0.03 -2.91
N ASN A 70 -10.65 -0.81 -4.00
CA ASN A 70 -9.68 -0.68 -5.09
C ASN A 70 -8.21 -0.95 -4.70
N ARG A 71 -7.95 -1.70 -3.61
CA ARG A 71 -6.61 -2.15 -3.21
C ARG A 71 -6.53 -3.68 -3.20
N ILE A 72 -5.39 -4.27 -3.57
CA ILE A 72 -5.12 -5.69 -3.35
C ILE A 72 -3.94 -5.83 -2.37
N PRO A 73 -4.08 -6.55 -1.24
CA PRO A 73 -5.35 -7.03 -0.67
C PRO A 73 -6.25 -5.88 -0.19
N GLU A 74 -7.57 -6.05 -0.25
CA GLU A 74 -8.54 -5.03 0.18
C GLU A 74 -8.54 -4.87 1.71
N MET A 75 -8.48 -6.00 2.43
CA MET A 75 -8.37 -6.03 3.88
C MET A 75 -6.91 -6.19 4.32
N VAL A 76 -6.49 -5.36 5.26
CA VAL A 76 -5.20 -5.46 5.94
C VAL A 76 -5.43 -5.34 7.43
N SER A 77 -4.92 -6.30 8.20
CA SER A 77 -5.00 -6.31 9.66
C SER A 77 -3.66 -5.90 10.25
N GLU A 78 -3.68 -4.88 11.11
CA GLU A 78 -2.51 -4.43 11.87
C GLU A 78 -2.64 -4.85 13.33
N ALA A 79 -1.53 -5.21 13.95
CA ALA A 79 -1.45 -5.53 15.36
C ALA A 79 -1.42 -4.24 16.21
N ASP A 80 -2.25 -4.20 17.25
CA ASP A 80 -2.24 -3.15 18.26
C ASP A 80 -1.90 -3.77 19.64
N CYS A 81 -0.77 -3.36 20.21
CA CYS A 81 -0.28 -3.95 21.45
C CYS A 81 -1.22 -3.59 22.61
N SER A 82 -1.71 -4.60 23.33
CA SER A 82 -2.74 -4.39 24.37
C SER A 82 -2.23 -3.64 25.60
N SER A 83 -0.92 -3.49 25.76
CA SER A 83 -0.26 -2.78 26.84
C SER A 83 1.09 -2.24 26.35
N SER A 84 1.62 -1.19 27.00
CA SER A 84 3.00 -0.74 26.81
C SER A 84 4.03 -1.67 27.43
N TYR A 85 3.61 -2.51 28.38
CA TYR A 85 4.46 -3.44 29.14
C TYR A 85 4.13 -4.88 28.80
N CYS A 86 5.07 -5.79 29.04
CA CYS A 86 4.83 -7.21 28.88
C CYS A 86 4.10 -7.80 30.10
N SER A 87 3.29 -8.82 29.85
CA SER A 87 2.70 -9.67 30.87
C SER A 87 3.77 -10.48 31.60
N SER A 88 3.67 -10.56 32.92
CA SER A 88 4.51 -11.45 33.73
C SER A 88 4.10 -12.90 33.51
N PRO A 89 5.06 -13.83 33.27
CA PRO A 89 4.76 -15.25 33.20
C PRO A 89 4.42 -15.87 34.57
N ASN A 90 4.70 -15.15 35.67
CA ASN A 90 4.51 -15.64 37.03
C ASN A 90 3.44 -14.81 37.75
N GLY A 91 2.28 -15.43 38.05
CA GLY A 91 1.24 -14.86 38.91
C GLY A 91 -0.02 -14.37 38.19
N PRO A 92 -0.93 -13.68 38.91
CA PRO A 92 -2.10 -13.00 38.32
C PRO A 92 -1.67 -12.00 37.23
N PRO A 93 -2.58 -11.55 36.34
CA PRO A 93 -2.26 -10.59 35.28
C PRO A 93 -1.58 -9.35 35.87
N SER A 94 -0.27 -9.28 35.71
CA SER A 94 0.59 -8.23 36.23
C SER A 94 1.62 -7.92 35.15
N VAL A 95 2.05 -6.67 35.07
CA VAL A 95 3.00 -6.21 34.06
C VAL A 95 4.42 -6.21 34.65
N ASP A 96 5.42 -6.56 33.84
CA ASP A 96 6.83 -6.37 34.19
C ASP A 96 7.31 -5.03 33.61
N GLU A 97 7.46 -4.01 34.45
CA GLU A 97 7.87 -2.66 34.03
C GLU A 97 9.29 -2.60 33.44
N ARG A 98 10.09 -3.67 33.60
CA ARG A 98 11.42 -3.79 32.97
C ARG A 98 11.33 -4.20 31.52
N LEU A 99 10.15 -4.58 31.04
CA LEU A 99 9.92 -5.11 29.71
C LEU A 99 8.81 -4.32 29.00
N ASN A 100 9.09 -3.89 27.77
CA ASN A 100 8.15 -3.17 26.93
C ASN A 100 7.58 -4.07 25.84
N SER A 101 6.28 -3.97 25.64
CA SER A 101 5.59 -4.50 24.47
C SER A 101 5.76 -3.51 23.32
N VAL A 102 6.33 -3.96 22.20
CA VAL A 102 6.58 -3.12 21.02
C VAL A 102 6.06 -3.80 19.75
N PRO A 103 5.47 -3.04 18.81
CA PRO A 103 5.01 -3.61 17.55
C PRO A 103 6.19 -4.05 16.66
N ILE A 104 6.00 -5.16 15.95
CA ILE A 104 6.90 -5.62 14.88
C ILE A 104 6.29 -5.17 13.56
N TYR A 105 7.02 -4.37 12.80
CA TYR A 105 6.57 -3.90 11.50
C TYR A 105 7.14 -4.71 10.35
N GLN A 106 6.34 -4.84 9.29
CA GLN A 106 6.71 -5.43 8.02
C GLN A 106 6.24 -4.51 6.88
N GLU A 107 7.08 -4.32 5.86
CA GLU A 107 6.64 -3.71 4.61
C GLU A 107 5.94 -4.77 3.76
N ILE A 108 4.70 -4.46 3.34
CA ILE A 108 3.92 -5.29 2.43
C ILE A 108 3.66 -4.55 1.12
N LEU A 109 3.69 -5.27 0.01
CA LEU A 109 3.30 -4.75 -1.30
C LEU A 109 1.79 -4.73 -1.42
N VAL A 110 1.24 -3.61 -1.88
CA VAL A 110 -0.18 -3.47 -2.23
C VAL A 110 -0.32 -2.91 -3.64
N LEU A 111 -1.38 -3.34 -4.32
CA LEU A 111 -1.73 -2.85 -5.65
C LEU A 111 -2.93 -1.93 -5.52
N LYS A 112 -2.91 -0.75 -6.14
CA LYS A 112 -4.05 0.16 -6.21
C LYS A 112 -4.60 0.18 -7.63
N LYS A 113 -5.85 -0.23 -7.78
CA LYS A 113 -6.58 -0.27 -9.05
C LYS A 113 -6.95 1.14 -9.49
N HIS A 114 -6.73 1.46 -10.76
CA HIS A 114 -7.11 2.75 -11.31
C HIS A 114 -8.64 2.86 -11.41
N MET A 115 -9.20 4.04 -11.15
CA MET A 115 -10.67 4.20 -11.14
C MET A 115 -11.28 4.15 -12.54
N SER A 116 -10.59 4.66 -13.55
CA SER A 116 -11.09 4.66 -14.94
C SER A 116 -10.76 3.38 -15.71
N ASP A 117 -9.75 2.62 -15.28
CA ASP A 117 -9.36 1.37 -15.92
C ASP A 117 -9.14 0.28 -14.87
N SER A 118 -10.07 -0.67 -14.86
CA SER A 118 -10.07 -1.78 -13.93
C SER A 118 -8.92 -2.79 -14.11
N THR A 119 -8.17 -2.68 -15.20
CA THR A 119 -7.06 -3.57 -15.54
C THR A 119 -5.71 -2.98 -15.16
N CYS A 120 -5.68 -1.71 -14.75
CA CYS A 120 -4.46 -0.98 -14.46
C CYS A 120 -4.23 -0.82 -12.96
N PHE A 121 -2.99 -1.10 -12.54
CA PHE A 121 -2.61 -1.07 -11.14
C PHE A 121 -1.35 -0.23 -10.93
N THR A 122 -1.31 0.48 -9.81
CA THR A 122 -0.10 1.11 -9.30
C THR A 122 0.40 0.33 -8.08
N VAL A 123 1.72 0.18 -7.97
CA VAL A 123 2.36 -0.51 -6.85
C VAL A 123 2.64 0.50 -5.73
N SER A 124 2.34 0.11 -4.49
CA SER A 124 2.63 0.89 -3.28
C SER A 124 3.06 -0.08 -2.17
N PHE A 125 3.76 0.43 -1.17
CA PHE A 125 4.12 -0.34 0.03
C PHE A 125 3.37 0.20 1.25
N LEU A 126 2.98 -0.69 2.15
CA LEU A 126 2.42 -0.34 3.46
C LEU A 126 3.32 -0.87 4.56
N HIS A 127 3.53 -0.06 5.58
CA HIS A 127 4.25 -0.43 6.80
C HIS A 127 3.24 -0.92 7.84
N VAL A 128 3.16 -2.23 8.04
CA VAL A 128 2.09 -2.89 8.80
C VAL A 128 2.65 -3.54 10.05
N ALA A 129 2.06 -3.27 11.20
CA ALA A 129 2.37 -4.03 12.41
C ALA A 129 1.80 -5.46 12.28
N VAL A 130 2.66 -6.49 12.32
CA VAL A 130 2.25 -7.90 12.15
C VAL A 130 2.11 -8.65 13.47
N GLY A 131 2.49 -8.03 14.58
CA GLY A 131 2.40 -8.57 15.93
C GLY A 131 3.11 -7.66 16.92
N CYS A 132 3.14 -8.06 18.19
CA CYS A 132 3.92 -7.39 19.21
C CYS A 132 4.94 -8.35 19.80
N THR A 133 6.11 -7.81 20.17
CA THR A 133 7.17 -8.54 20.86
C THR A 133 7.51 -7.88 22.19
N CYS A 134 8.13 -8.66 23.08
CA CYS A 134 8.56 -8.21 24.39
C CYS A 134 10.07 -7.95 24.38
N VAL A 135 10.49 -6.75 24.76
CA VAL A 135 11.89 -6.33 24.78
C VAL A 135 12.25 -5.72 26.12
N TRP A 136 13.53 -5.72 26.48
CA TRP A 136 14.00 -4.95 27.63
C TRP A 136 13.71 -3.46 27.46
N ALA A 137 13.17 -2.83 28.49
CA ALA A 137 13.01 -1.40 28.54
C ALA A 137 14.38 -0.74 28.39
N LYS A 138 14.45 0.33 27.60
CA LYS A 138 15.66 1.16 27.56
C LYS A 138 15.82 1.77 28.94
N THR A 139 16.78 1.29 29.71
CA THR A 139 17.27 2.05 30.86
C THR A 139 17.76 3.38 30.29
N SER A 140 17.25 4.51 30.79
CA SER A 140 17.99 5.76 30.62
C SER A 140 19.36 5.50 31.21
N ALA A 141 20.38 5.39 30.35
CA ALA A 141 21.76 5.40 30.79
C ALA A 141 21.92 6.68 31.62
N LYS A 142 22.05 6.50 32.94
CA LYS A 142 22.34 7.59 33.86
C LYS A 142 23.83 7.83 33.83
#